data_AF-A0A7C9ELL9-F1
#
_entry.id   AF-A0A7C9ELL9-F1
#
_cell.length_a   1.000
_cell.length_b   1.000
_cell.length_c   1.000
_cell.angle_alpha   90.00
_cell.angle_beta   90.00
_cell.angle_gamma   90.00
#
_symmetry.space_group_name_H-M   'P 1'
#
loop_
_entity.id
_entity.type
_entity.pdbx_description
1 polymer ?
#
loop_
_entity_poly.entity_id
_entity_poly.type
_entity_poly.pdbx_seq_one_letter_code
_entity_poly.pdbx_strand_id
1 'polypeptide(L)'
;FQSNQDAIFSDQTGEGPTKEECDPFGLDALIANGPKKDEKAKEKKGREEEEDTKRFRKLQREALINCLEIAAKRYKTPWCQTVIDILVKHAFDNVSRFTSQQRVAIEKLWVSIREQQTRRKQGKSVSGKLDVTAFESLQEKYSHEKISIRHAVGGGGDRKCIQWLG
;
A
#
# COMPACT_ATOMS: atom_id res chain seq x y z
N PHE A 1 -77.29 -21.49 43.13
CA PHE A 1 -76.38 -22.46 42.49
C PHE A 1 -75.06 -22.37 43.26
N GLN A 2 -74.85 -23.14 44.34
CA GLN A 2 -74.38 -24.55 44.32
C GLN A 2 -73.20 -24.70 43.33
N SER A 3 -71.99 -25.12 43.71
CA SER A 3 -71.59 -26.03 44.79
C SER A 3 -70.05 -26.06 44.99
N ASN A 4 -69.64 -26.15 46.26
CA ASN A 4 -68.64 -27.07 46.86
C ASN A 4 -67.14 -26.90 46.53
N GLN A 5 -66.33 -26.47 47.52
CA GLN A 5 -65.61 -27.25 48.57
C GLN A 5 -64.23 -27.67 48.04
N ASP A 6 -63.09 -27.19 48.54
CA ASP A 6 -62.47 -27.22 49.88
C ASP A 6 -61.28 -28.19 49.87
N ALA A 7 -60.24 -27.79 50.63
CA ALA A 7 -59.20 -28.61 51.25
C ALA A 7 -58.00 -29.09 50.39
N ILE A 8 -56.74 -29.18 50.85
CA ILE A 8 -55.94 -28.79 52.04
C ILE A 8 -54.50 -29.33 51.73
N PHE A 9 -53.49 -28.87 52.50
CA PHE A 9 -52.13 -29.43 52.70
C PHE A 9 -51.04 -29.07 51.65
N SER A 10 -50.07 -28.20 51.99
CA SER A 10 -48.77 -28.46 52.67
C SER A 10 -47.83 -29.32 51.79
N ASP A 11 -46.55 -29.05 51.60
CA ASP A 11 -45.54 -28.77 52.62
C ASP A 11 -44.16 -28.58 51.95
N GLN A 12 -43.24 -27.92 52.68
CA GLN A 12 -41.77 -28.12 52.71
C GLN A 12 -40.93 -27.91 51.42
N THR A 13 -40.13 -26.84 51.33
CA THR A 13 -38.72 -26.65 51.78
C THR A 13 -37.70 -26.81 50.65
N GLY A 14 -36.75 -25.87 50.58
CA GLY A 14 -35.46 -26.11 49.93
C GLY A 14 -34.83 -24.87 49.31
N GLU A 15 -34.19 -24.03 50.13
CA GLU A 15 -33.09 -23.19 49.64
C GLU A 15 -31.97 -24.09 49.09
N GLY A 16 -31.43 -23.76 47.93
CA GLY A 16 -30.28 -24.44 47.34
C GLY A 16 -29.74 -23.67 46.12
N PRO A 17 -28.44 -23.33 46.08
CA PRO A 17 -27.88 -22.34 45.17
C PRO A 17 -27.74 -22.87 43.73
N THR A 18 -27.76 -21.92 42.78
CA THR A 18 -27.23 -21.98 41.40
C THR A 18 -27.06 -23.38 40.82
N LYS A 19 -28.01 -23.77 39.95
CA LYS A 19 -27.83 -24.85 38.97
C LYS A 19 -26.72 -24.44 38.00
N GLU A 20 -25.46 -24.62 38.41
CA GLU A 20 -24.38 -24.85 37.48
C GLU A 20 -24.76 -26.10 36.70
N GLU A 21 -24.92 -25.98 35.39
CA GLU A 21 -25.03 -27.13 34.50
C GLU A 21 -23.83 -28.04 34.78
N CYS A 22 -24.05 -29.12 35.53
CA CYS A 22 -23.02 -30.14 35.66
C CYS A 22 -22.79 -30.73 34.26
N ASP A 23 -21.59 -30.51 33.74
CA ASP A 23 -21.12 -31.05 32.47
C ASP A 23 -21.46 -32.55 32.38
N PRO A 24 -22.34 -32.97 31.45
CA PRO A 24 -22.85 -34.34 31.35
C PRO A 24 -21.76 -35.35 30.98
N PHE A 25 -20.56 -34.89 30.60
CA PHE A 25 -19.41 -35.72 30.26
C PHE A 25 -18.28 -35.67 31.30
N GLY A 26 -18.41 -34.87 32.37
CA GLY A 26 -17.41 -34.77 33.44
C GLY A 26 -16.03 -34.29 32.95
N LEU A 27 -15.99 -33.58 31.81
CA LEU A 27 -14.79 -33.03 31.19
C LEU A 27 -14.21 -31.89 32.02
N ASP A 28 -15.05 -31.11 32.70
CA ASP A 28 -14.60 -30.04 33.59
C ASP A 28 -13.72 -30.54 34.75
N ALA A 29 -13.99 -31.73 35.28
CA ALA A 29 -13.17 -32.37 36.31
C ALA A 29 -11.80 -32.83 35.76
N LEU A 30 -11.72 -33.14 34.46
CA LEU A 30 -10.49 -33.50 33.77
C LEU A 30 -9.65 -32.25 33.42
N ILE A 31 -10.30 -31.15 33.04
CA ILE A 31 -9.63 -29.86 32.76
C ILE A 31 -9.05 -29.25 34.05
N ALA A 32 -9.79 -29.32 35.16
CA ALA A 32 -9.34 -28.79 36.45
C ALA A 32 -8.11 -29.51 37.03
N ASN A 33 -7.87 -30.76 36.65
CA ASN A 33 -6.74 -31.57 37.09
C ASN A 33 -5.57 -31.59 36.09
N GLY A 34 -5.65 -30.84 34.99
CA GLY A 34 -4.52 -30.63 34.09
C GLY A 34 -3.36 -29.93 34.80
N PRO A 35 -2.09 -30.29 34.50
CA PRO A 35 -0.96 -29.70 35.19
C PRO A 35 -0.94 -28.17 35.00
N LYS A 36 -1.03 -27.41 36.11
CA LYS A 36 -0.84 -25.95 36.18
C LYS A 36 0.53 -25.45 35.65
N LYS A 37 1.31 -26.32 35.03
CA LYS A 37 2.62 -26.06 34.43
C LYS A 37 2.53 -25.51 33.00
N ASP A 38 1.38 -25.64 32.35
CA ASP A 38 1.20 -25.24 30.94
C ASP A 38 0.86 -23.75 30.74
N GLU A 39 0.32 -23.04 31.73
CA GLU A 39 0.10 -21.59 31.60
C GLU A 39 1.42 -20.81 31.51
N LYS A 40 2.36 -21.07 32.41
CA LYS A 40 3.69 -20.42 32.38
C LYS A 40 4.51 -20.76 31.13
N ALA A 41 4.30 -21.95 30.55
CA ALA A 41 4.95 -22.37 29.32
C ALA A 41 4.30 -21.73 28.07
N LYS A 42 2.96 -21.66 28.01
CA LYS A 42 2.23 -20.92 26.96
C LYS A 42 2.53 -19.43 26.97
N GLU A 43 2.61 -18.82 28.15
CA GLU A 43 2.90 -17.39 28.30
C GLU A 43 4.33 -17.05 27.88
N LYS A 44 5.31 -17.92 28.18
CA LYS A 44 6.69 -17.81 27.66
C LYS A 44 6.76 -17.97 26.14
N LYS A 45 6.06 -18.96 25.58
CA LYS A 45 6.07 -19.24 24.14
C LYS A 45 5.40 -18.12 23.32
N GLY A 46 4.28 -17.59 23.82
CA GLY A 46 3.60 -16.46 23.19
C GLY A 46 4.40 -15.16 23.21
N ARG A 47 5.18 -14.93 24.28
CA ARG A 47 6.07 -13.76 24.38
C ARG A 47 7.24 -13.83 23.38
N GLU A 48 7.80 -15.03 23.16
CA GLU A 48 8.89 -15.26 22.21
C GLU A 48 8.41 -15.09 20.76
N GLU A 49 7.22 -15.61 20.43
CA GLU A 49 6.56 -15.39 19.12
C GLU A 49 6.25 -13.90 18.86
N GLU A 50 5.81 -13.16 19.88
CA GLU A 50 5.55 -11.72 19.75
C GLU A 50 6.85 -10.93 19.50
N GLU A 51 7.96 -11.33 20.11
CA GLU A 51 9.27 -10.75 19.84
C GLU A 51 9.77 -11.05 18.42
N ASP A 52 9.58 -12.28 17.95
CA ASP A 52 10.00 -12.68 16.61
C ASP A 52 9.18 -11.97 15.52
N THR A 53 7.87 -11.81 15.72
CA THR A 53 7.04 -11.00 14.79
C THR A 53 7.44 -9.53 14.79
N LYS A 54 7.85 -8.96 15.94
CA LYS A 54 8.41 -7.61 16.02
C LYS A 54 9.75 -7.50 15.28
N ARG A 55 10.63 -8.48 15.41
CA ARG A 55 11.93 -8.54 14.69
C ARG A 55 11.72 -8.67 13.19
N PHE A 56 10.83 -9.57 12.77
CA PHE A 56 10.46 -9.74 11.37
C PHE A 56 9.94 -8.44 10.74
N ARG A 57 9.06 -7.72 11.44
CA ARG A 57 8.56 -6.42 10.97
C ARG A 57 9.66 -5.36 10.85
N LYS A 58 10.66 -5.37 11.73
CA LYS A 58 11.81 -4.47 11.62
C LYS A 58 12.63 -4.78 10.37
N LEU A 59 12.99 -6.05 10.19
CA LEU A 59 13.72 -6.52 9.00
C LEU A 59 12.97 -6.22 7.70
N GLN A 60 11.66 -6.41 7.69
CA GLN A 60 10.80 -6.09 6.55
C GLN A 60 10.86 -4.59 6.20
N ARG A 61 10.79 -3.71 7.21
CA ARG A 61 10.89 -2.25 6.99
C ARG A 61 12.25 -1.84 6.44
N GLU A 62 13.32 -2.42 6.96
CA GLU A 62 14.68 -2.17 6.48
C GLU A 62 14.85 -2.64 5.03
N ALA A 63 14.38 -3.85 4.71
CA ALA A 63 14.38 -4.37 3.35
C ALA A 63 13.60 -3.45 2.39
N LEU A 64 12.44 -2.96 2.80
CA LEU A 64 11.64 -2.01 2.00
C LEU A 64 12.40 -0.71 1.70
N ILE A 65 13.10 -0.15 2.68
CA ILE A 65 13.90 1.06 2.47
C ILE A 65 15.04 0.80 1.51
N ASN A 66 15.76 -0.32 1.67
CA ASN A 66 16.81 -0.72 0.74
C ASN A 66 16.27 -0.87 -0.69
N CYS A 67 15.09 -1.48 -0.85
CA CYS A 67 14.43 -1.58 -2.15
C CYS A 67 14.12 -0.19 -2.75
N LEU A 68 13.61 0.75 -1.96
CA LEU A 68 13.32 2.12 -2.41
C LEU A 68 14.59 2.87 -2.81
N GLU A 69 15.68 2.71 -2.07
CA GLU A 69 16.98 3.31 -2.40
C GLU A 69 17.54 2.76 -3.72
N ILE A 70 17.45 1.45 -3.93
CA ILE A 70 17.88 0.81 -5.18
C ILE A 70 16.99 1.27 -6.35
N ALA A 71 15.68 1.34 -6.13
CA ALA A 71 14.73 1.81 -7.13
C ALA A 71 15.01 3.27 -7.52
N ALA A 72 15.28 4.15 -6.56
CA ALA A 72 15.61 5.56 -6.80
C ALA A 72 16.83 5.73 -7.71
N LYS A 73 17.85 4.88 -7.59
CA LYS A 73 19.04 4.89 -8.48
C LYS A 73 18.68 4.61 -9.94
N ARG A 74 17.56 3.93 -10.21
CA ARG A 74 17.07 3.58 -11.55
C ARG A 74 16.13 4.61 -12.15
N TYR A 75 15.90 5.76 -11.49
CA TYR A 75 15.01 6.82 -12.00
C TYR A 75 15.48 7.43 -13.35
N LYS A 76 16.76 7.24 -13.71
CA LYS A 76 17.29 7.63 -15.04
C LYS A 76 16.62 6.88 -16.19
N THR A 77 16.05 5.71 -15.93
CA THR A 77 15.45 4.85 -16.94
C THR A 77 13.97 5.22 -17.15
N PRO A 78 13.55 5.72 -18.32
CA PRO A 78 12.22 6.28 -18.54
C PRO A 78 11.07 5.35 -18.16
N TRP A 79 11.16 4.06 -18.49
CA TRP A 79 10.10 3.09 -18.21
C TRP A 79 9.92 2.79 -16.70
N CYS A 80 10.94 3.05 -15.86
CA CYS A 80 10.84 2.85 -14.41
C CYS A 80 10.21 4.03 -13.67
N GLN A 81 10.24 5.23 -14.26
CA GLN A 81 9.99 6.49 -13.54
C GLN A 81 8.62 6.53 -12.87
N THR A 82 7.57 6.16 -13.60
CA THR A 82 6.20 6.17 -13.06
C THR A 82 6.03 5.20 -11.89
N VAL A 83 6.64 4.01 -11.98
CA VAL A 83 6.56 3.02 -10.90
C VAL A 83 7.28 3.54 -9.66
N ILE A 84 8.47 4.13 -9.84
CA ILE A 84 9.24 4.71 -8.74
C ILE A 84 8.47 5.87 -8.09
N ASP A 85 7.87 6.76 -8.88
CA ASP A 85 7.04 7.87 -8.39
C ASP A 85 5.91 7.37 -7.49
N ILE A 86 5.18 6.32 -7.93
CA ILE A 86 4.06 5.73 -7.18
C ILE A 86 4.57 5.09 -5.88
N LEU A 87 5.63 4.29 -5.96
CA LEU A 87 6.18 3.58 -4.80
C LEU A 87 6.66 4.54 -3.71
N VAL A 88 7.38 5.58 -4.10
CA VAL A 88 7.95 6.53 -3.13
C VAL A 88 6.86 7.42 -2.55
N LYS A 89 5.90 7.86 -3.37
CA LYS A 89 4.72 8.57 -2.86
C LYS A 89 3.97 7.72 -1.84
N HIS A 90 3.71 6.45 -2.15
CA HIS A 90 3.03 5.54 -1.24
C HIS A 90 3.82 5.32 0.07
N ALA A 91 5.15 5.20 -0.01
CA ALA A 91 6.00 5.08 1.18
C ALA A 91 5.96 6.35 2.04
N PHE A 92 5.94 7.53 1.41
CA PHE A 92 5.83 8.82 2.08
C PHE A 92 4.46 9.03 2.74
N ASP A 93 3.36 8.67 2.07
CA ASP A 93 2.01 8.75 2.64
C ASP A 93 1.86 7.84 3.88
N ASN A 94 2.67 6.77 3.96
CA ASN A 94 2.70 5.82 5.07
C ASN A 94 3.91 5.99 6.01
N VAL A 95 4.54 7.17 6.06
CA VAL A 95 5.77 7.41 6.83
C VAL A 95 5.60 7.14 8.34
N SER A 96 4.36 7.26 8.85
CA SER A 96 3.99 6.97 10.24
C SER A 96 4.30 5.53 10.65
N ARG A 97 4.33 4.58 9.70
CA ARG A 97 4.64 3.16 9.95
C ARG A 97 6.13 2.87 10.12
N PHE A 98 7.00 3.82 9.81
CA PHE A 98 8.46 3.70 9.91
C PHE A 98 9.01 4.35 11.20
N THR A 99 10.24 3.99 11.57
CA THR A 99 10.95 4.57 12.73
C THR A 99 11.45 5.98 12.42
N SER A 100 11.69 6.80 13.44
CA SER A 100 12.12 8.21 13.28
C SER A 100 13.32 8.39 12.33
N GLN A 101 14.34 7.54 12.44
CA GLN A 101 15.51 7.57 11.57
C GLN A 101 15.17 7.23 10.11
N GLN A 102 14.32 6.22 9.92
CA GLN A 102 13.86 5.79 8.60
C GLN A 102 12.98 6.83 7.91
N ARG A 103 12.17 7.58 8.68
CA ARG A 103 11.34 8.68 8.16
C ARG A 103 12.19 9.76 7.50
N VAL A 104 13.30 10.15 8.14
CA VAL A 104 14.24 11.13 7.57
C VAL A 104 14.83 10.64 6.25
N ALA A 105 15.14 9.35 6.13
CA ALA A 105 15.64 8.77 4.88
C ALA A 105 14.57 8.82 3.77
N ILE A 106 13.32 8.45 4.10
CA ILE A 106 12.19 8.49 3.16
C ILE A 106 11.89 9.93 2.72
N GLU A 107 11.93 10.90 3.63
CA GLU A 107 11.73 12.33 3.32
C GLU A 107 12.79 12.84 2.34
N LYS A 108 14.08 12.54 2.58
CA LYS A 108 15.16 12.90 1.67
C LYS A 108 14.95 12.29 0.28
N LEU A 109 14.56 11.02 0.24
CA LEU A 109 14.32 10.29 -1.00
C LEU A 109 13.12 10.86 -1.76
N TRP A 110 12.05 11.23 -1.06
CA TRP A 110 10.87 11.89 -1.61
C TRP A 110 11.20 13.26 -2.22
N VAL A 111 11.95 14.11 -1.51
CA VAL A 111 12.36 15.43 -2.01
C VAL A 111 13.16 15.28 -3.30
N SER A 112 14.15 14.39 -3.32
CA SER A 112 15.00 14.12 -4.49
C SER A 112 14.19 13.67 -5.71
N ILE A 113 13.27 12.73 -5.52
CA ILE A 113 12.45 12.20 -6.63
C ILE A 113 11.42 13.22 -7.09
N ARG A 114 10.80 13.96 -6.18
CA ARG A 114 9.85 15.03 -6.52
C ARG A 114 10.52 16.14 -7.34
N GLU A 115 11.76 16.47 -7.03
CA GLU A 115 12.55 17.40 -7.84
C GLU A 115 12.79 16.84 -9.25
N GLN A 116 13.21 15.58 -9.36
CA GLN A 116 13.40 14.93 -10.66
C GLN A 116 12.09 14.80 -11.46
N GLN A 117 10.97 14.54 -10.79
CA GLN A 117 9.64 14.52 -11.39
C GLN A 117 9.24 15.91 -11.90
N THR A 118 9.55 16.95 -11.13
CA THR A 118 9.28 18.34 -11.52
C THR A 118 10.12 18.73 -12.73
N ARG A 119 11.43 18.41 -12.72
CA ARG A 119 12.33 18.59 -13.88
C ARG A 119 11.83 17.85 -15.11
N ARG A 120 11.33 16.62 -14.95
CA ARG A 120 10.75 15.83 -16.04
C ARG A 120 9.49 16.49 -16.62
N LYS A 121 8.61 17.04 -15.77
CA LYS A 121 7.37 17.73 -16.19
C LYS A 121 7.65 19.09 -16.84
N GLN A 122 8.69 19.78 -16.38
CA GLN A 122 9.14 21.06 -16.94
C GLN A 122 9.87 20.91 -18.28
N GLY A 123 10.21 19.68 -18.70
CA GLY A 123 10.92 19.42 -19.94
C GLY A 123 12.42 19.71 -19.85
N LYS A 124 13.13 19.61 -20.97
CA LYS A 124 14.59 19.81 -21.05
C LYS A 124 15.03 21.28 -21.08
N SER A 125 14.19 22.22 -20.65
CA SER A 125 14.60 23.62 -20.53
C SER A 125 15.33 23.85 -19.21
N VAL A 126 16.52 23.25 -19.10
CA VAL A 126 17.51 23.59 -18.07
C VAL A 126 18.29 24.86 -18.48
N SER A 127 18.16 25.29 -19.74
CA SER A 127 18.87 26.43 -20.32
C SER A 127 18.07 27.75 -20.33
N GLY A 128 16.80 27.75 -19.93
CA GLY A 128 15.95 28.96 -20.04
C GLY A 128 15.61 29.38 -21.47
N LYS A 129 15.93 28.56 -22.47
CA LYS A 129 15.42 28.72 -23.84
C LYS A 129 14.06 28.02 -23.96
N LEU A 130 13.16 28.66 -24.68
CA LEU A 130 11.85 28.10 -25.04
C LEU A 130 12.11 26.85 -25.90
N ASP A 131 11.94 25.67 -25.30
CA ASP A 131 12.02 24.41 -26.04
C ASP A 131 10.78 24.33 -26.93
N VAL A 132 10.92 24.81 -28.17
CA VAL A 132 9.90 24.64 -29.21
C VAL A 132 9.73 23.14 -29.43
N THR A 133 8.53 22.62 -29.16
CA THR A 133 8.25 21.19 -29.34
C THR A 133 8.43 20.80 -30.81
N ALA A 134 8.74 19.53 -31.09
CA ALA A 134 8.85 19.05 -32.47
C ALA A 134 7.59 19.39 -33.28
N PHE A 135 6.42 19.36 -32.63
CA PHE A 135 5.15 19.78 -33.20
C PHE A 135 5.13 21.27 -33.57
N GLU A 136 5.45 22.17 -32.65
CA GLU A 136 5.50 23.61 -32.92
C GLU A 136 6.55 23.95 -33.99
N SER A 137 7.70 23.26 -33.97
CA SER A 137 8.72 23.43 -35.01
C SER A 137 8.23 23.00 -36.40
N LEU A 138 7.39 21.97 -36.47
CA LEU A 138 6.78 21.53 -37.73
C LEU A 138 5.64 22.45 -38.13
N GLN A 139 4.84 22.92 -37.16
CA GLN A 139 3.78 23.89 -37.38
C GLN A 139 4.34 25.18 -37.97
N GLU A 140 5.41 25.74 -37.39
CA GLU A 140 6.09 26.92 -37.91
C GLU A 140 6.62 26.67 -39.33
N LYS A 141 7.30 25.54 -39.55
CA LYS A 141 7.79 25.14 -40.89
C LYS A 141 6.67 25.11 -41.93
N TYR A 142 5.55 24.45 -41.63
CA TYR A 142 4.43 24.32 -42.57
C TYR A 142 3.53 25.55 -42.64
N SER A 143 3.55 26.43 -41.63
CA SER A 143 2.75 27.66 -41.63
C SER A 143 3.20 28.67 -42.69
N HIS A 144 4.49 28.65 -43.03
CA HIS A 144 5.07 29.50 -44.08
C HIS A 144 5.17 28.79 -45.43
N GLU A 145 4.83 27.50 -45.49
CA GLU A 145 4.94 26.69 -46.70
C GLU A 145 3.75 26.97 -47.63
N LYS A 146 4.02 27.26 -48.91
CA LYS A 146 2.95 27.51 -49.88
C LYS A 146 2.15 26.23 -50.15
N ILE A 147 0.83 26.34 -50.01
CA ILE A 147 -0.12 25.31 -50.39
C ILE A 147 -0.45 25.49 -51.87
N SER A 148 -0.22 24.45 -52.68
CA SER A 148 -0.63 24.40 -54.09
C SER A 148 -2.15 24.35 -54.20
N ILE A 149 -2.72 24.81 -55.31
CA ILE A 149 -4.16 24.74 -55.63
C ILE A 149 -4.73 23.31 -55.49
N ARG A 150 -3.86 22.30 -55.67
CA ARG A 150 -4.20 20.88 -55.46
C ARG A 150 -4.03 20.40 -54.01
N HIS A 151 -3.95 21.30 -53.05
CA HIS A 151 -3.74 21.04 -51.61
C HIS A 151 -2.41 20.33 -51.26
N ALA A 152 -1.41 20.39 -52.15
CA ALA A 152 -0.07 19.90 -51.84
C ALA A 152 0.72 20.96 -51.06
N VAL A 153 1.37 20.59 -49.96
CA VAL A 153 2.24 21.46 -49.16
C VAL A 153 3.69 21.37 -49.67
N GLY A 154 4.33 22.51 -49.91
CA GLY A 154 5.72 22.57 -50.39
C GLY A 154 5.81 22.60 -51.92
N GLY A 155 6.01 23.79 -52.48
CA GLY A 155 6.03 24.05 -53.93
C GLY A 155 7.42 24.09 -54.57
N GLY A 156 8.51 23.90 -53.81
CA GLY A 156 9.88 23.81 -54.33
C GLY A 156 10.25 22.36 -54.56
N GLY A 157 10.40 21.94 -55.83
CA GLY A 157 10.49 20.55 -56.29
C GLY A 157 11.68 19.70 -55.85
N ASP A 158 12.14 19.78 -54.61
CA ASP A 158 13.36 19.11 -54.10
C ASP A 158 13.13 18.06 -52.99
N ARG A 159 11.94 17.46 -52.90
CA ARG A 159 11.69 16.35 -51.95
C ARG A 159 11.58 15.02 -52.70
N LYS A 160 12.62 14.19 -52.58
CA LYS A 160 12.54 12.75 -52.90
C LYS A 160 11.52 12.12 -51.96
N CYS A 161 10.35 11.73 -52.48
CA CYS A 161 9.34 11.04 -51.70
C CYS A 161 9.89 9.66 -51.31
N ILE A 162 10.03 9.40 -50.01
CA ILE A 162 10.36 8.05 -49.52
C ILE A 162 9.04 7.29 -49.45
N GLN A 163 8.84 6.34 -50.36
CA GLN A 163 7.71 5.43 -50.37
C GLN A 163 7.92 4.40 -49.25
N TRP A 164 7.09 4.47 -48.21
CA TRP A 164 7.16 3.57 -47.04
C TRP A 164 6.49 2.20 -47.27
N LEU A 165 5.94 1.99 -48.46
CA LEU A 165 5.33 0.73 -48.89
C LEU A 165 6.18 0.16 -50.03
N GLY A 166 7.16 -0.65 -49.65
CA GLY A 166 7.72 -1.70 -50.50
C GLY A 166 7.02 -3.00 -50.18
#